data_AF-U2L6E9-F1
#
_entry.id   AF-U2L6E9-F1
#
_cell.length_a   1.000
_cell.length_b   1.000
_cell.length_c   1.000
_cell.angle_alpha   90.00
_cell.angle_beta   90.00
_cell.angle_gamma   90.00
#
_symmetry.space_group_name_H-M   'P 1'
#
loop_
_entity.id
_entity.type
_entity.pdbx_description
1 polymer ?
#
loop_
_entity_poly.entity_id
_entity_poly.type
_entity_poly.pdbx_seq_one_letter_code
_entity_poly.pdbx_strand_id
1 'polypeptide(L)'
;MKALLSKFIHIIIMPCNQVPMRIEQQKAGKLSFVGRIRLHAHLAMCKWCAAYAKKVEQIDRLLTKKILEDKKKIHFEDIEIQQFKDKIRKKILS
;
A
#
# COMPACT_ATOMS: atom_id res chain seq x y z
N MET A 1 31.69 -25.78 1.30
CA MET A 1 31.94 -24.36 0.95
C MET A 1 30.67 -23.57 0.58
N LYS A 2 29.52 -23.76 1.26
CA LYS A 2 28.25 -23.04 0.97
C LYS A 2 27.79 -22.08 2.08
N ALA A 3 28.45 -22.09 3.24
CA ALA A 3 28.00 -21.40 4.45
C ALA A 3 28.65 -20.03 4.72
N LEU A 4 29.77 -19.71 4.04
CA LEU A 4 30.47 -18.43 4.24
C LEU A 4 30.00 -17.36 3.25
N LEU A 5 29.74 -17.72 1.98
CA LEU A 5 29.16 -16.80 0.98
C LEU A 5 27.76 -16.30 1.38
N SER A 6 26.96 -17.10 2.08
CA SER A 6 25.63 -16.69 2.59
C SER A 6 25.71 -15.68 3.74
N LYS A 7 26.81 -15.66 4.51
CA LYS A 7 27.04 -14.68 5.59
C LYS A 7 27.53 -13.33 5.06
N PHE A 8 28.28 -13.30 3.95
CA PHE A 8 28.76 -12.04 3.36
C PHE A 8 27.67 -11.21 2.68
N ILE A 9 26.63 -11.85 2.13
CA ILE A 9 25.49 -11.14 1.52
C ILE A 9 24.66 -10.38 2.57
N HIS A 10 24.58 -10.88 3.81
CA HIS A 10 23.91 -10.17 4.92
C HIS A 10 24.70 -8.98 5.47
N ILE A 11 26.02 -8.90 5.22
CA ILE A 11 26.90 -7.85 5.75
C ILE A 11 26.95 -6.61 4.85
N ILE A 12 26.77 -6.73 3.53
CA ILE A 12 27.09 -5.62 2.60
C ILE A 12 25.90 -4.68 2.30
N ILE A 13 24.62 -5.10 2.43
CA ILE A 13 23.51 -4.29 1.88
C ILE A 13 22.38 -3.94 2.86
N MET A 14 22.00 -4.83 3.78
CA MET A 14 21.02 -4.64 4.88
C MET A 14 20.47 -6.02 5.25
N PRO A 15 20.29 -6.35 6.55
CA PRO A 15 19.72 -7.64 6.92
C PRO A 15 18.23 -7.72 6.51
N CYS A 16 17.82 -8.88 5.98
CA CYS A 16 16.46 -9.09 5.48
C CYS A 16 15.36 -8.85 6.53
N ASN A 17 15.70 -8.91 7.82
CA ASN A 17 14.79 -8.63 8.94
C ASN A 17 14.33 -7.17 9.01
N GLN A 18 15.14 -6.22 8.52
CA GLN A 18 14.82 -4.79 8.55
C GLN A 18 14.09 -4.33 7.26
N VAL A 19 14.03 -5.19 6.25
CA VAL A 19 13.40 -4.89 4.95
C VAL A 19 11.89 -4.65 5.07
N PRO A 20 11.11 -5.46 5.80
CA PRO A 20 9.70 -5.17 6.06
C PRO A 20 9.49 -3.78 6.66
N MET A 21 10.26 -3.43 7.68
CA MET A 21 10.16 -2.13 8.34
C MET A 21 10.43 -0.97 7.37
N ARG A 22 11.40 -1.09 6.45
CA ARG A 22 11.67 -0.05 5.45
C ARG A 22 10.62 0.00 4.34
N ILE A 23 9.99 -1.12 3.98
CA ILE A 23 8.85 -1.14 3.06
C ILE A 23 7.68 -0.35 3.67
N GLU A 24 7.39 -0.56 4.95
CA GLU A 24 6.35 0.20 5.66
C GLU A 24 6.69 1.70 5.74
N GLN A 25 7.94 2.05 6.06
CA GLN A 25 8.39 3.45 6.05
C GLN A 25 8.30 4.09 4.65
N GLN A 26 8.56 3.34 3.58
CA GLN A 26 8.39 3.81 2.21
C GLN A 26 6.92 4.13 1.92
N LYS A 27 6.00 3.23 2.30
CA LYS A 27 4.57 3.42 2.11
C LYS A 27 4.01 4.57 2.95
N ALA A 28 4.53 4.76 4.16
CA ALA A 28 4.17 5.90 5.02
C ALA A 28 4.76 7.25 4.55
N GLY A 29 5.52 7.29 3.45
CA GLY A 29 6.16 8.50 2.94
C GLY A 29 7.35 8.99 3.78
N LYS A 30 7.83 8.20 4.74
CA LYS A 30 8.87 8.56 5.70
C LYS A 30 10.28 8.11 5.28
N LEU A 31 10.43 7.50 4.10
CA LEU A 31 11.70 6.96 3.64
C LEU A 31 12.43 7.94 2.71
N SER A 32 13.67 8.30 3.07
CA SER A 32 14.58 9.09 2.24
C SER A 32 14.89 8.40 0.90
N PHE A 33 15.12 9.18 -0.16
CA PHE A 33 15.41 8.72 -1.52
C PHE A 33 16.55 7.69 -1.59
N VAL A 34 17.61 7.90 -0.82
CA VAL A 34 18.76 6.97 -0.71
C VAL A 34 18.32 5.62 -0.13
N GLY A 35 17.42 5.64 0.86
CA GLY A 35 16.86 4.44 1.46
C GLY A 35 16.00 3.64 0.47
N ARG A 36 15.29 4.33 -0.42
CA ARG A 36 14.48 3.72 -1.48
C ARG A 36 15.33 2.99 -2.52
N ILE A 37 16.42 3.62 -2.98
CA ILE A 37 17.33 2.99 -3.96
C ILE A 37 18.00 1.76 -3.34
N ARG A 38 18.47 1.86 -2.09
CA ARG A 38 19.08 0.72 -1.37
C ARG A 38 18.10 -0.44 -1.19
N LEU A 39 16.84 -0.13 -0.84
CA LEU A 39 15.79 -1.13 -0.70
C LEU A 39 15.48 -1.80 -2.06
N HIS A 40 15.40 -1.01 -3.14
CA HIS A 40 15.15 -1.55 -4.47
C HIS A 40 16.27 -2.50 -4.94
N ALA A 41 17.53 -2.09 -4.74
CA ALA A 41 18.68 -2.95 -5.02
C ALA A 41 18.63 -4.25 -4.20
N HIS A 42 18.24 -4.18 -2.92
CA HIS A 42 18.07 -5.37 -2.08
C HIS A 42 16.95 -6.30 -2.58
N LEU A 43 15.80 -5.73 -2.99
CA LEU A 43 14.70 -6.52 -3.53
C LEU A 43 15.06 -7.21 -4.86
N ALA A 44 15.93 -6.60 -5.67
CA ALA A 44 16.41 -7.21 -6.91
C ALA A 44 17.29 -8.46 -6.66
N MET A 45 18.07 -8.47 -5.59
CA MET A 45 18.94 -9.61 -5.23
C MET A 45 18.27 -10.67 -4.36
N CYS A 46 17.30 -10.27 -3.52
CA CYS A 46 16.66 -11.17 -2.56
C CYS A 46 15.24 -11.54 -2.99
N LYS A 47 15.09 -12.74 -3.56
CA LYS A 47 13.80 -13.29 -4.03
C LYS A 47 12.74 -13.36 -2.92
N TRP A 48 13.14 -13.68 -1.69
CA TRP A 48 12.24 -13.78 -0.55
C TRP A 48 11.65 -12.41 -0.17
N CYS A 49 12.52 -11.40 -0.08
CA CYS A 49 12.09 -10.04 0.21
C CYS A 49 11.25 -9.46 -0.94
N ALA A 50 11.57 -9.78 -2.20
CA ALA A 50 10.75 -9.40 -3.35
C ALA A 50 9.33 -10.01 -3.29
N ALA A 51 9.22 -11.29 -2.94
CA ALA A 51 7.93 -11.95 -2.77
C ALA A 51 7.12 -11.33 -1.62
N TYR A 52 7.77 -10.99 -0.50
CA TYR A 52 7.13 -10.28 0.61
C TYR A 52 6.62 -8.89 0.17
N ALA A 53 7.47 -8.11 -0.50
CA ALA A 53 7.10 -6.78 -0.98
C ALA A 53 5.87 -6.83 -1.91
N LYS A 54 5.83 -7.80 -2.82
CA LYS A 54 4.69 -8.02 -3.71
C LYS A 54 3.41 -8.37 -2.94
N LYS A 55 3.51 -9.20 -1.90
CA LYS A 55 2.37 -9.55 -1.03
C LYS A 55 1.81 -8.31 -0.32
N VAL A 56 2.68 -7.48 0.26
CA VAL A 56 2.28 -6.24 0.93
C VAL A 56 1.63 -5.27 -0.07
N GLU A 57 2.18 -5.15 -1.27
CA GLU A 57 1.60 -4.31 -2.33
C GLU A 57 0.20 -4.79 -2.74
N GLN A 58 -0.03 -6.10 -2.85
CA GLN A 58 -1.35 -6.65 -3.15
C GLN A 58 -2.37 -6.31 -2.07
N ILE A 59 -2.01 -6.47 -0.80
CA ILE A 59 -2.88 -6.12 0.34
C ILE A 59 -3.24 -4.63 0.31
N ASP A 60 -2.23 -3.78 0.12
CA ASP A 60 -2.40 -2.32 0.07
C ASP A 60 -3.28 -1.88 -1.11
N ARG A 61 -3.14 -2.52 -2.28
CA ARG A 61 -4.01 -2.28 -3.44
C ARG A 61 -5.46 -2.70 -3.17
N LEU A 62 -5.68 -3.85 -2.53
CA LEU A 62 -7.02 -4.32 -2.18
C LEU A 62 -7.70 -3.40 -1.16
N LEU A 63 -6.98 -2.99 -0.12
CA LEU A 63 -7.47 -2.03 0.87
C LEU A 63 -7.82 -0.69 0.22
N THR A 64 -6.92 -0.14 -0.59
CA THR A 64 -7.15 1.12 -1.31
C THR A 64 -8.37 1.02 -2.23
N LYS A 65 -8.50 -0.08 -2.99
CA LYS A 65 -9.67 -0.29 -3.86
C LYS A 65 -10.97 -0.31 -3.07
N LYS A 66 -11.00 -1.02 -1.94
CA LYS A 66 -12.18 -1.07 -1.07
C LYS A 66 -12.57 0.30 -0.53
N ILE A 67 -11.59 1.08 -0.07
CA ILE A 67 -11.81 2.46 0.41
C ILE A 67 -12.37 3.36 -0.70
N LEU A 68 -11.86 3.23 -1.93
CA LEU A 68 -12.36 3.99 -3.07
C LEU A 68 -13.79 3.56 -3.48
N GLU A 69 -14.09 2.27 -3.44
CA GLU A 69 -15.43 1.74 -3.70
C GLU A 69 -16.42 2.22 -2.63
N ASP A 70 -16.02 2.26 -1.37
CA ASP A 70 -16.81 2.77 -0.25
C ASP A 70 -17.09 4.28 -0.39
N LYS A 71 -16.05 5.08 -0.67
CA LYS A 71 -16.22 6.52 -0.99
C LYS A 71 -17.18 6.75 -2.15
N LYS A 72 -17.11 5.92 -3.19
CA LYS A 72 -18.00 6.03 -4.36
C LYS A 72 -19.45 5.71 -3.98
N LYS A 73 -19.69 4.75 -3.09
CA LYS A 73 -21.03 4.43 -2.57
C LYS A 73 -21.59 5.58 -1.74
N ILE A 74 -20.81 6.15 -0.82
CA ILE A 74 -21.24 7.30 0.00
C ILE A 74 -21.63 8.49 -0.88
N HIS A 75 -20.81 8.82 -1.88
CA HIS A 75 -21.11 9.92 -2.81
C HIS A 75 -22.37 9.67 -3.65
N PHE A 76 -22.67 8.41 -3.98
CA PHE A 76 -23.90 8.05 -4.68
C PHE A 76 -25.13 8.20 -3.77
N GLU A 77 -25.02 7.76 -2.51
CA GLU A 77 -26.08 7.86 -1.51
C GLU A 77 -26.44 9.32 -1.18
N ASP A 78 -25.46 10.22 -1.09
CA ASP A 78 -25.71 11.66 -0.92
C ASP A 78 -26.53 12.27 -2.07
N ILE A 79 -26.23 11.90 -3.32
CA ILE A 79 -26.98 12.38 -4.50
C ILE A 79 -28.42 11.85 -4.47
N GLU A 80 -28.61 10.57 -4.15
CA GLU A 80 -29.95 9.97 -4.06
C GLU A 80 -30.78 10.61 -2.94
N ILE A 81 -30.17 10.87 -1.76
CA ILE A 81 -30.83 11.53 -0.63
C ILE A 81 -31.26 12.96 -1.01
N GLN A 82 -30.43 13.72 -1.73
CA GLN A 82 -30.80 15.06 -2.20
C GLN A 82 -31.97 15.01 -3.19
N GLN A 83 -31.90 14.11 -4.17
CA GLN A 83 -32.99 13.92 -5.14
C GLN A 83 -34.29 13.50 -4.47
N PHE A 84 -34.23 12.68 -3.40
CA PHE A 84 -35.38 12.30 -2.60
C PHE A 84 -35.97 13.49 -1.82
N LYS A 85 -35.13 14.29 -1.17
CA LYS A 85 -35.55 15.51 -0.48
C LYS A 85 -36.25 16.49 -1.43
N ASP A 86 -35.71 16.70 -2.62
CA ASP A 86 -36.30 17.58 -3.63
C ASP A 86 -37.66 17.06 -4.14
N LYS A 87 -37.80 15.75 -4.31
CA LYS A 87 -39.09 15.13 -4.68
C LYS A 87 -40.14 15.32 -3.58
N ILE A 88 -39.79 15.12 -2.31
CA ILE A 88 -40.71 15.36 -1.18
C ILE A 88 -41.08 16.84 -1.10
N ARG A 89 -40.09 17.74 -1.19
CA ARG A 89 -40.32 19.19 -1.14
C ARG A 89 -41.28 19.64 -2.24
N LYS A 90 -41.11 19.14 -3.47
CA LYS A 90 -42.05 19.39 -4.58
C LYS A 90 -43.45 18.84 -4.33
N LYS A 91 -43.59 17.70 -3.64
CA LYS A 91 -44.89 17.10 -3.29
C LYS A 91 -45.62 17.80 -2.14
N ILE A 92 -44.89 18.47 -1.24
CA ILE A 92 -45.47 19.19 -0.09
C ILE A 92 -45.81 20.65 -0.46
N LEU A 93 -45.07 21.25 -1.39
CA LEU A 93 -45.30 22.61 -1.90
C LEU A 93 -46.21 22.67 -3.14
N SER A 94 -46.73 21.52 -3.60
CA SER A 94 -47.76 21.39 -4.65
C SER A 94 -49.06 20.92 -4.04
#